data_AF-A0A0F9HGE4-F1
#
_entry.id   AF-A0A0F9HGE4-F1
#
_cell.length_a   1.000
_cell.length_b   1.000
_cell.length_c   1.000
_cell.angle_alpha   90.00
_cell.angle_beta   90.00
_cell.angle_gamma   90.00
#
_symmetry.space_group_name_H-M   'P 1'
#
loop_
_entity.id
_entity.type
_entity.pdbx_description
1 polymer ?
#
loop_
_entity_poly.entity_id
_entity_poly.type
_entity_poly.pdbx_seq_one_letter_code
_entity_poly.pdbx_strand_id
1 'polypeptide(L)'
;MGLLGIGTSALLTAQGGLSTTSQNISNVNTEGFTRQRINQATNLPDYRGDQYFGTGVNVSSIERIYDTFLASQVRNYTSQEAAQSSYLGYSQQVDDLLGSESLGLSGGINEFFNAVNELSNDPTSVAARQLMLTQGDLLANRFNTLDAQLTSLDQQVDYDLTVAVDGVNNLARGIADLNQAVIEARGSGSSPNDLLDQRDQLLRELSGLVSVTSVEQSNG
;
A
#
# COMPACT_ATOMS: atom_id res chain seq x y z
N MET A 1 1.48 9.61 52.26
CA MET A 1 2.82 9.22 51.76
C MET A 1 3.85 10.26 52.19
N GLY A 2 5.05 9.89 52.65
CA GLY A 2 6.09 10.85 53.07
C GLY A 2 6.92 11.41 51.89
N LEU A 3 7.79 12.40 52.14
CA LEU A 3 8.69 13.02 51.14
C LEU A 3 9.48 12.00 50.30
N LEU A 4 9.91 10.90 50.91
CA LEU A 4 10.61 9.81 50.22
C LEU A 4 9.73 9.15 49.14
N GLY A 5 8.43 8.96 49.41
CA GLY A 5 7.50 8.38 48.45
C GLY A 5 7.25 9.30 47.25
N ILE A 6 7.22 10.62 47.47
CA ILE A 6 7.16 11.61 46.38
C ILE A 6 8.42 11.51 45.52
N GLY A 7 9.61 11.49 46.14
CA GLY A 7 10.89 11.33 45.45
C GLY A 7 10.97 10.03 44.62
N THR A 8 10.55 8.90 45.19
CA THR A 8 10.50 7.61 44.47
C THR A 8 9.55 7.67 43.27
N SER A 9 8.35 8.23 43.43
CA SER A 9 7.37 8.35 42.34
C SER A 9 7.88 9.23 41.19
N ALA A 10 8.61 10.31 41.51
CA ALA A 10 9.23 11.19 40.53
C ALA A 10 10.35 10.48 39.75
N LEU A 11 11.21 9.72 40.43
CA LEU A 11 12.29 8.95 39.79
C LEU A 11 11.76 7.84 38.88
N LEU A 12 10.73 7.10 39.31
CA LEU A 12 10.10 6.07 38.49
C LEU A 12 9.44 6.66 37.24
N THR A 13 8.75 7.79 37.40
CA THR A 13 8.13 8.50 36.27
C THR A 13 9.18 9.01 35.28
N ALA A 14 10.27 9.58 35.77
CA ALA A 14 11.40 10.01 34.95
C ALA A 14 12.06 8.83 34.21
N GLN A 15 12.23 7.67 34.87
CA GLN A 15 12.74 6.45 34.26
C GLN A 15 11.83 5.98 33.11
N GLY A 16 10.50 5.97 33.30
CA GLY A 16 9.54 5.65 32.24
C GLY A 16 9.63 6.59 31.04
N GLY A 17 9.84 7.89 31.29
CA GLY A 17 10.06 8.89 30.24
C GLY A 17 11.35 8.67 29.45
N LEU A 18 12.45 8.34 30.14
CA LEU A 18 13.71 7.98 29.49
C LEU A 18 13.60 6.68 28.70
N SER A 19 12.90 5.67 29.22
CA SER A 19 12.65 4.41 28.52
C SER A 19 11.84 4.63 27.23
N THR A 20 10.77 5.43 27.29
CA THR A 20 9.97 5.79 26.10
C THR A 20 10.81 6.59 25.09
N THR A 21 11.66 7.49 25.57
CA THR A 21 12.59 8.23 24.71
C THR A 21 13.59 7.30 24.04
N SER A 22 14.15 6.33 24.77
CA SER A 22 15.02 5.30 24.22
C SER A 22 14.30 4.47 23.16
N GLN A 23 13.06 4.04 23.42
CA GLN A 23 12.24 3.30 22.46
C GLN A 23 12.04 4.08 21.15
N ASN A 24 11.73 5.38 21.27
CA ASN A 24 11.57 6.26 20.11
C ASN A 24 12.87 6.40 19.30
N ILE A 25 14.02 6.58 19.97
CA ILE A 25 15.31 6.72 19.28
C ILE A 25 15.68 5.42 18.58
N SER A 26 15.50 4.28 19.24
CA SER A 26 15.82 2.97 18.68
C SER A 26 14.96 2.61 17.46
N ASN A 27 13.73 3.10 17.40
CA ASN A 27 12.77 2.76 16.33
C ASN A 27 12.46 3.90 15.37
N VAL A 28 13.22 5.00 15.41
CA VAL A 28 12.96 6.17 14.54
C VAL A 28 13.00 5.84 13.05
N ASN A 29 13.78 4.82 12.66
CA ASN A 29 13.90 4.35 11.29
C ASN A 29 13.14 3.04 11.04
N THR A 30 12.36 2.55 12.00
CA THR A 30 11.51 1.37 11.82
C THR A 30 10.26 1.81 11.07
N GLU A 31 9.99 1.19 9.91
CA GLU A 31 8.80 1.52 9.13
C GLU A 31 7.52 1.27 9.94
N GLY A 32 6.56 2.18 9.82
CA GLY A 32 5.28 2.10 10.54
C GLY A 32 5.34 2.52 12.01
N PHE A 33 6.53 2.69 12.60
CA PHE A 33 6.65 3.12 14.00
C PHE A 33 6.14 4.54 14.22
N THR A 34 5.34 4.72 15.27
CA THR A 34 4.87 6.03 15.71
C THR A 34 5.57 6.46 17.00
N ARG A 35 5.93 7.75 17.08
CA ARG A 35 6.53 8.29 18.29
C ARG A 35 5.57 8.15 19.47
N GLN A 36 6.07 7.66 20.59
CA GLN A 36 5.30 7.50 21.82
C GLN A 36 5.64 8.61 22.83
N ARG A 37 4.64 9.00 23.64
CA ARG A 37 4.79 10.01 24.70
C ARG A 37 4.15 9.51 25.98
N ILE A 38 4.87 9.68 27.09
CA ILE A 38 4.30 9.47 28.42
C ILE A 38 3.38 10.64 28.79
N ASN A 39 2.20 10.35 29.32
CA ASN A 39 1.37 11.32 30.01
C ASN A 39 1.56 11.12 31.51
N GLN A 40 1.80 12.22 32.22
CA GLN A 40 2.01 12.22 33.67
C GLN A 40 0.76 12.75 34.36
N ALA A 41 0.35 12.10 35.43
CA ALA A 41 -0.75 12.55 36.29
C ALA A 41 -0.27 12.67 37.73
N THR A 42 -0.84 13.63 38.45
CA THR A 42 -0.63 13.75 39.89
C THR A 42 -1.35 12.61 40.60
N ASN A 43 -0.67 11.95 41.53
CA ASN A 43 -1.29 10.95 42.39
C ASN A 43 -2.41 11.58 43.23
N LEU A 44 -3.39 10.76 43.63
CA LEU A 44 -4.48 11.19 44.51
C LEU A 44 -3.92 11.78 45.82
N PRO A 45 -4.26 13.03 46.18
CA PRO A 45 -3.71 13.67 47.36
C PRO A 45 -4.17 12.98 48.64
N ASP A 46 -3.31 13.01 49.66
CA ASP A 46 -3.58 12.46 50.99
C ASP A 46 -4.27 13.56 51.83
N TYR A 47 -5.45 13.25 52.37
CA TYR A 47 -6.21 14.17 53.21
C TYR A 47 -5.85 13.94 54.68
N ARG A 48 -5.29 14.97 55.32
CA ARG A 48 -4.83 14.89 56.72
C ARG A 48 -5.24 16.15 57.48
N GLY A 49 -6.10 15.99 58.49
CA GLY A 49 -6.72 17.14 59.15
C GLY A 49 -7.65 17.86 58.18
N ASP A 50 -7.52 19.19 58.05
CA ASP A 50 -8.29 20.04 57.14
C ASP A 50 -7.54 20.40 55.83
N GLN A 51 -6.47 19.65 55.48
CA GLN A 51 -5.60 19.99 54.34
C GLN A 51 -5.34 18.79 53.42
N TYR A 52 -5.18 19.07 52.12
CA TYR A 52 -4.75 18.09 51.11
C TYR A 52 -3.26 18.21 50.84
N PHE A 53 -2.55 17.08 50.91
CA PHE A 53 -1.13 16.98 50.60
C PHE A 53 -0.93 16.15 49.33
N GLY A 54 -0.20 16.69 48.36
CA GLY A 54 0.16 15.95 47.15
C GLY A 54 0.99 14.70 47.46
N THR A 55 0.73 13.61 46.75
CA THR A 55 1.39 12.31 46.96
C THR A 55 2.35 11.92 45.83
N GLY A 56 2.72 12.88 44.97
CA GLY A 56 3.67 12.70 43.88
C GLY A 56 3.00 12.58 42.52
N VAL A 57 3.71 11.94 41.58
CA VAL A 57 3.32 11.82 40.17
C VAL A 57 3.45 10.36 39.72
N ASN A 58 2.64 9.96 38.75
CA ASN A 58 2.77 8.68 38.06
C ASN A 58 2.61 8.86 36.55
N VAL A 59 3.05 7.86 35.79
CA VAL A 59 2.67 7.73 34.37
C VAL A 59 1.22 7.27 34.31
N SER A 60 0.34 8.07 33.70
CA SER A 60 -1.07 7.74 33.51
C SER A 60 -1.31 6.89 32.27
N SER A 61 -0.59 7.17 31.18
CA SER A 61 -0.66 6.45 29.92
C SER A 61 0.62 6.66 29.11
N ILE A 62 0.88 5.76 28.17
CA ILE A 62 1.84 5.95 27.09
C ILE A 62 1.05 5.93 25.80
N GLU A 63 1.07 7.03 25.07
CA GLU A 63 0.25 7.22 23.87
C GLU A 63 1.11 7.45 22.64
N ARG A 64 0.62 6.96 21.51
CA ARG A 64 1.18 7.26 20.20
C ARG A 64 0.83 8.69 19.80
N ILE A 65 1.79 9.39 19.22
CA ILE A 65 1.58 10.65 18.53
C ILE A 65 1.18 10.30 17.10
N TYR A 66 -0.11 10.10 16.91
CA TYR A 66 -0.71 9.63 15.66
C TYR A 66 -1.89 10.52 15.27
N ASP A 67 -1.98 10.84 13.98
CA ASP A 67 -3.07 11.60 13.40
C ASP A 67 -3.87 10.67 12.48
N THR A 68 -5.08 10.32 12.91
CA THR A 68 -5.98 9.41 12.18
C THR A 68 -6.41 9.99 10.84
N PHE A 69 -6.56 11.32 10.73
CA PHE A 69 -6.92 11.98 9.49
C PHE A 69 -5.77 11.89 8.49
N LEU A 70 -4.55 12.25 8.89
CA LEU A 70 -3.38 12.13 8.01
C LEU A 70 -3.14 10.68 7.57
N ALA A 71 -3.29 9.72 8.49
CA ALA A 71 -3.15 8.30 8.14
C ALA A 71 -4.22 7.84 7.13
N SER A 72 -5.47 8.33 7.26
CA SER A 72 -6.53 8.05 6.28
C SER A 72 -6.24 8.67 4.91
N GLN A 73 -5.70 9.89 4.88
CA GLN A 73 -5.30 10.57 3.65
C GLN A 73 -4.17 9.80 2.95
N VAL A 74 -3.15 9.38 3.71
CA VAL A 74 -2.04 8.56 3.18
C VAL A 74 -2.58 7.29 2.53
N ARG A 75 -3.43 6.52 3.21
CA ARG A 75 -4.04 5.30 2.62
C ARG A 75 -4.80 5.60 1.34
N ASN A 76 -5.57 6.68 1.32
CA ASN A 76 -6.35 7.05 0.14
C ASN A 76 -5.47 7.45 -1.06
N TYR A 77 -4.41 8.23 -0.82
CA TYR A 77 -3.46 8.59 -1.88
C TYR A 77 -2.63 7.40 -2.34
N THR A 78 -2.25 6.49 -1.44
CA THR A 78 -1.57 5.24 -1.78
C THR A 78 -2.41 4.38 -2.71
N SER A 79 -3.71 4.20 -2.42
CA SER A 79 -4.60 3.46 -3.32
C SER A 79 -4.76 4.11 -4.69
N GLN A 80 -4.84 5.44 -4.75
CA GLN A 80 -4.94 6.17 -6.01
C GLN A 80 -3.65 6.07 -6.83
N GLU A 81 -2.50 6.25 -6.18
CA GLU A 81 -1.19 6.17 -6.84
C GLU A 81 -0.93 4.76 -7.38
N ALA A 82 -1.19 3.72 -6.59
CA ALA A 82 -1.02 2.34 -7.02
C ALA A 82 -1.92 1.98 -8.23
N ALA A 83 -3.17 2.45 -8.23
CA ALA A 83 -4.10 2.25 -9.35
C ALA A 83 -3.61 2.95 -10.63
N GLN A 84 -3.16 4.21 -10.53
CA GLN A 84 -2.66 4.96 -11.68
C GLN A 84 -1.33 4.41 -12.20
N SER A 85 -0.44 3.98 -11.30
CA SER A 85 0.84 3.35 -11.64
C SER A 85 0.62 2.04 -12.39
N SER A 86 -0.29 1.19 -11.91
CA SER A 86 -0.66 -0.07 -12.59
C SER A 86 -1.27 0.18 -13.97
N TYR A 87 -2.21 1.11 -14.06
CA TYR A 87 -2.83 1.49 -15.33
C TYR A 87 -1.82 2.03 -16.34
N LEU A 88 -0.90 2.89 -15.89
CA LEU A 88 0.19 3.41 -16.71
C LEU A 88 1.09 2.28 -17.22
N GLY A 89 1.48 1.35 -16.35
CA GLY A 89 2.35 0.23 -16.71
C GLY A 89 1.76 -0.68 -17.79
N TYR A 90 0.47 -1.01 -17.71
CA TYR A 90 -0.19 -1.79 -18.77
C TYR A 90 -0.45 -0.95 -20.03
N SER A 91 -0.80 0.32 -19.89
CA SER A 91 -1.00 1.22 -21.04
C SER A 91 0.28 1.41 -21.85
N GLN A 92 1.43 1.53 -21.19
CA GLN A 92 2.73 1.61 -21.85
C GLN A 92 3.05 0.34 -22.65
N GLN A 93 2.74 -0.84 -22.13
CA GLN A 93 2.94 -2.09 -22.88
C GLN A 93 2.08 -2.15 -24.14
N VAL A 94 0.83 -1.68 -24.08
CA VAL A 94 -0.03 -1.58 -25.27
C VAL A 94 0.50 -0.54 -26.25
N ASP A 95 0.95 0.62 -25.76
CA ASP A 95 1.51 1.68 -26.60
C ASP A 95 2.78 1.22 -27.32
N ASP A 96 3.70 0.55 -26.61
CA ASP A 96 4.92 -0.02 -27.18
C ASP A 96 4.62 -1.08 -28.26
N LEU A 97 3.60 -1.92 -28.02
CA LEU A 97 3.16 -2.95 -28.96
C LEU A 97 2.62 -2.34 -30.26
N LEU A 98 1.77 -1.32 -30.15
CA LEU A 98 1.13 -0.66 -31.30
C LEU A 98 2.06 0.34 -32.00
N GLY A 99 2.99 0.94 -31.27
CA GLY A 99 3.95 1.94 -31.74
C GLY A 99 5.21 1.36 -32.37
N SER A 100 5.46 0.05 -32.23
CA SER A 100 6.58 -0.64 -32.86
C SER A 100 6.57 -0.49 -34.39
N GLU A 101 7.68 -0.07 -35.00
CA GLU A 101 7.78 0.04 -36.47
C GLU A 101 7.66 -1.31 -37.18
N SER A 102 8.11 -2.40 -36.54
CA SER A 102 8.10 -3.75 -37.11
C SER A 102 6.74 -4.43 -36.98
N LEU A 103 6.02 -4.17 -35.89
CA LEU A 103 4.67 -4.72 -35.64
C LEU A 103 3.55 -3.76 -36.03
N GLY A 104 3.89 -2.49 -36.29
CA GLY A 104 2.94 -1.44 -36.63
C GLY A 104 2.12 -1.79 -37.87
N LEU A 105 0.81 -1.73 -37.72
CA LEU A 105 -0.12 -2.08 -38.80
C LEU A 105 -0.06 -1.09 -39.96
N SER A 106 0.19 0.19 -39.68
CA SER A 106 0.25 1.25 -40.70
C SER A 106 1.25 0.93 -41.82
N GLY A 107 2.44 0.45 -41.46
CA GLY A 107 3.47 0.05 -42.43
C GLY A 107 3.03 -1.14 -43.29
N GLY A 108 2.57 -2.22 -42.64
CA GLY A 108 2.11 -3.43 -43.34
C GLY A 108 0.88 -3.18 -44.23
N ILE A 109 -0.05 -2.33 -43.79
CA ILE A 109 -1.22 -1.93 -44.60
C ILE A 109 -0.77 -1.16 -45.84
N ASN A 110 0.16 -0.20 -45.69
CA ASN A 110 0.70 0.54 -46.82
C ASN A 110 1.43 -0.38 -47.82
N GLU A 111 2.28 -1.29 -47.33
CA GLU A 111 2.98 -2.27 -48.16
C GLU A 111 2.03 -3.18 -48.95
N PHE A 112 0.97 -3.66 -48.30
CA PHE A 112 -0.08 -4.45 -48.96
C PHE A 112 -0.80 -3.66 -50.05
N PHE A 113 -1.28 -2.45 -49.76
CA PHE A 113 -1.98 -1.65 -50.77
C PHE A 113 -1.08 -1.18 -51.91
N ASN A 114 0.21 -0.97 -51.67
CA ASN A 114 1.19 -0.73 -52.73
C ASN A 114 1.30 -1.93 -53.68
N ALA A 115 1.38 -3.15 -53.14
CA ALA A 115 1.43 -4.37 -53.96
C ALA A 115 0.10 -4.62 -54.72
N VAL A 116 -1.04 -4.27 -54.11
CA VAL A 116 -2.35 -4.30 -54.81
C VAL A 116 -2.37 -3.30 -55.97
N ASN A 117 -1.82 -2.10 -55.79
CA ASN A 117 -1.74 -1.10 -56.86
C ASN A 117 -0.85 -1.57 -58.01
N GLU A 118 0.31 -2.15 -57.70
CA GLU A 118 1.24 -2.70 -58.70
C GLU A 118 0.58 -3.82 -59.53
N LEU A 119 -0.12 -4.75 -58.87
CA LEU A 119 -0.88 -5.79 -59.55
C LEU A 119 -2.03 -5.22 -60.41
N SER A 120 -2.67 -4.14 -59.96
CA SER A 120 -3.72 -3.47 -60.75
C SER A 120 -3.18 -2.82 -62.02
N ASN A 121 -1.91 -2.38 -62.03
CA ASN A 121 -1.27 -1.78 -63.19
C ASN A 121 -0.83 -2.83 -64.23
N ASP A 122 -0.42 -4.02 -63.79
CA ASP A 122 -0.17 -5.18 -64.67
C ASP A 122 -0.72 -6.49 -64.08
N PRO A 123 -2.01 -6.81 -64.34
CA PRO A 123 -2.64 -8.03 -63.82
C PRO A 123 -2.07 -9.33 -64.40
N THR A 124 -1.30 -9.27 -65.50
CA THR A 124 -0.73 -10.44 -66.17
C THR A 124 0.63 -10.83 -65.62
N SER A 125 1.30 -9.93 -64.89
CA SER A 125 2.58 -10.18 -64.23
C SER A 125 2.43 -11.20 -63.10
N VAL A 126 3.07 -12.36 -63.27
CA VAL A 126 3.17 -13.39 -62.23
C VAL A 126 3.94 -12.87 -61.01
N ALA A 127 4.96 -12.03 -61.23
CA ALA A 127 5.73 -11.42 -60.15
C ALA A 127 4.87 -10.49 -59.28
N ALA A 128 4.04 -9.64 -59.90
CA ALA A 128 3.14 -8.73 -59.17
C ALA A 128 2.08 -9.51 -58.36
N ARG A 129 1.55 -10.61 -58.91
CA ARG A 129 0.63 -11.50 -58.17
C ARG A 129 1.29 -12.11 -56.95
N GLN A 130 2.52 -12.62 -57.11
CA GLN A 130 3.27 -13.24 -56.01
C GLN A 130 3.62 -12.21 -54.92
N LEU A 131 3.98 -10.97 -55.31
CA LEU A 131 4.24 -9.90 -54.37
C LEU A 131 2.99 -9.55 -53.54
N MET A 132 1.83 -9.38 -54.18
CA MET A 132 0.57 -9.09 -53.49
C MET A 132 0.18 -10.18 -52.47
N LEU A 133 0.31 -11.46 -52.85
CA LEU A 133 0.08 -12.58 -51.93
C LEU A 133 1.05 -12.53 -50.74
N THR A 134 2.33 -12.30 -51.01
CA THR A 134 3.37 -12.21 -49.96
C THR A 134 3.08 -11.08 -48.98
N GLN A 135 2.71 -9.89 -49.48
CA GLN A 135 2.36 -8.77 -48.61
C GLN A 135 1.05 -9.02 -47.84
N GLY A 136 0.10 -9.73 -48.44
CA GLY A 136 -1.12 -10.18 -47.76
C GLY A 136 -0.81 -11.13 -46.60
N ASP A 137 0.05 -12.12 -46.83
CA ASP A 137 0.50 -13.06 -45.80
C ASP A 137 1.27 -12.33 -44.68
N LEU A 138 2.15 -11.40 -45.02
CA LEU A 138 2.88 -10.58 -44.05
C LEU A 138 1.92 -9.74 -43.19
N LEU A 139 0.92 -9.10 -43.80
CA LEU A 139 -0.08 -8.32 -43.08
C LEU A 139 -0.93 -9.20 -42.16
N ALA A 140 -1.39 -10.36 -42.63
CA ALA A 140 -2.13 -11.32 -41.81
C ALA A 140 -1.29 -11.82 -40.62
N ASN A 141 -0.01 -12.11 -40.83
CA ASN A 141 0.90 -12.49 -39.77
C ASN A 141 1.12 -11.38 -38.74
N ARG A 142 1.18 -10.11 -39.17
CA ARG A 142 1.24 -8.96 -38.24
C ARG A 142 -0.01 -8.89 -37.36
N PHE A 143 -1.21 -9.02 -37.93
CA PHE A 143 -2.46 -9.06 -37.16
C PHE A 143 -2.47 -10.21 -36.16
N ASN A 144 -2.13 -11.43 -36.59
CA ASN A 144 -2.09 -12.60 -35.71
C ASN A 144 -1.05 -12.44 -34.58
N THR A 145 0.09 -11.80 -34.86
CA THR A 145 1.12 -11.54 -33.84
C THR A 145 0.63 -10.54 -32.80
N LEU A 146 0.01 -9.44 -33.23
CA LEU A 146 -0.56 -8.44 -32.31
C LEU A 146 -1.67 -9.04 -31.45
N ASP A 147 -2.57 -9.83 -32.05
CA ASP A 147 -3.63 -10.54 -31.34
C ASP A 147 -3.08 -11.48 -30.26
N ALA A 148 -2.05 -12.27 -30.59
CA ALA A 148 -1.39 -13.15 -29.63
C ALA A 148 -0.70 -12.38 -28.49
N GLN A 149 -0.08 -11.23 -28.78
CA GLN A 149 0.56 -10.39 -27.75
C GLN A 149 -0.48 -9.74 -26.83
N LEU A 150 -1.58 -9.22 -27.37
CA LEU A 150 -2.67 -8.67 -26.58
C LEU A 150 -3.34 -9.75 -25.73
N THR A 151 -3.53 -10.96 -26.26
CA THR A 151 -4.04 -12.10 -25.50
C THR A 151 -3.10 -12.50 -24.37
N SER A 152 -1.78 -12.45 -24.60
CA SER A 152 -0.80 -12.71 -23.54
C SER A 152 -0.84 -11.63 -22.45
N LEU A 153 -1.05 -10.37 -22.82
CA LEU A 153 -1.19 -9.27 -21.87
C LEU A 153 -2.47 -9.41 -21.03
N ASP A 154 -3.58 -9.82 -21.64
CA ASP A 154 -4.84 -10.11 -20.94
C ASP A 154 -4.65 -11.23 -19.89
N GLN A 155 -3.97 -12.32 -20.27
CA GLN A 155 -3.63 -13.41 -19.34
C GLN A 155 -2.69 -12.98 -18.21
N GLN A 156 -1.75 -12.07 -18.49
CA GLN A 156 -0.86 -11.47 -17.49
C GLN A 156 -1.68 -10.68 -16.47
N VAL A 157 -2.63 -9.86 -16.92
CA VAL A 157 -3.52 -9.07 -16.05
C VAL A 157 -4.36 -9.99 -15.16
N ASP A 158 -4.93 -11.06 -15.71
CA ASP A 158 -5.70 -12.05 -14.93
C ASP A 158 -4.85 -12.74 -13.85
N TYR A 159 -3.60 -13.06 -14.18
CA TYR A 159 -2.65 -13.62 -13.22
C TYR A 159 -2.31 -12.62 -12.11
N ASP A 160 -1.98 -11.38 -12.48
CA ASP A 160 -1.62 -10.32 -11.53
C ASP A 160 -2.81 -9.99 -10.61
N LEU A 161 -4.05 -10.04 -11.12
CA LEU A 161 -5.27 -9.90 -10.32
C LEU A 161 -5.42 -11.04 -9.31
N THR A 162 -5.13 -12.27 -9.71
CA THR A 162 -5.17 -13.43 -8.79
C THR A 162 -4.17 -13.26 -7.65
N VAL A 163 -2.94 -12.85 -7.98
CA VAL A 163 -1.89 -12.56 -6.98
C VAL A 163 -2.30 -11.42 -6.05
N ALA A 164 -2.90 -10.35 -6.59
CA ALA A 164 -3.38 -9.23 -5.80
C ALA A 164 -4.50 -9.64 -4.82
N VAL A 165 -5.44 -10.48 -5.25
CA VAL A 165 -6.50 -11.03 -4.39
C VAL A 165 -5.92 -11.88 -3.26
N ASP A 166 -4.92 -12.72 -3.55
CA ASP A 166 -4.24 -13.51 -2.51
C ASP A 166 -3.49 -12.61 -1.51
N GLY A 167 -2.83 -11.56 -2.00
CA GLY A 167 -2.20 -10.52 -1.18
C GLY A 167 -3.20 -9.83 -0.24
N VAL A 168 -4.34 -9.40 -0.79
CA VAL A 168 -5.45 -8.80 -0.02
C VAL A 168 -5.94 -9.75 1.07
N ASN A 169 -6.17 -11.03 0.74
CA ASN A 169 -6.65 -12.03 1.71
C ASN A 169 -5.63 -12.30 2.82
N ASN A 170 -4.34 -12.34 2.50
CA ASN A 170 -3.26 -12.52 3.49
C ASN A 170 -3.18 -11.32 4.44
N LEU A 171 -3.19 -10.10 3.92
CA LEU A 171 -3.17 -8.87 4.72
C LEU A 171 -4.42 -8.74 5.59
N ALA A 172 -5.60 -9.07 5.05
CA ALA A 172 -6.86 -9.06 5.79
C ALA A 172 -6.84 -10.04 6.97
N ARG A 173 -6.27 -11.24 6.79
CA ARG A 173 -6.06 -12.21 7.89
C ARG A 173 -5.11 -11.64 8.95
N GLY A 174 -3.98 -11.07 8.54
CA GLY A 174 -3.03 -10.44 9.48
C GLY A 174 -3.66 -9.28 10.28
N ILE A 175 -4.49 -8.46 9.64
CA ILE A 175 -5.25 -7.40 10.31
C ILE A 175 -6.24 -7.99 11.33
N ALA A 176 -6.91 -9.09 10.99
CA ALA A 176 -7.83 -9.77 11.90
C ALA A 176 -7.11 -10.33 13.14
N ASP A 177 -5.95 -10.97 12.95
CA ASP A 177 -5.11 -11.47 14.04
C ASP A 177 -4.62 -10.33 14.94
N LEU A 178 -4.21 -9.20 14.36
CA LEU A 178 -3.81 -8.01 15.11
C LEU A 178 -4.97 -7.38 15.87
N ASN A 179 -6.19 -7.36 15.31
CA ASN A 179 -7.37 -6.91 16.04
C ASN A 179 -7.59 -7.76 17.29
N GLN A 180 -7.50 -9.09 17.17
CA GLN A 180 -7.63 -9.99 18.32
C GLN A 180 -6.54 -9.71 19.38
N ALA A 181 -5.28 -9.55 18.97
CA ALA A 181 -4.17 -9.24 19.87
C ALA A 181 -4.35 -7.87 20.57
N VAL A 182 -4.86 -6.86 19.86
CA VAL A 182 -5.15 -5.54 20.42
C VAL A 182 -6.24 -5.64 21.50
N ILE A 183 -7.28 -6.42 21.26
CA ILE A 183 -8.38 -6.64 22.23
C ILE A 183 -7.85 -7.28 23.51
N GLU A 184 -7.09 -8.36 23.36
CA GLU A 184 -6.49 -9.08 24.49
C GLU A 184 -5.55 -8.18 25.30
N ALA A 185 -4.71 -7.40 24.61
CA ALA A 185 -3.76 -6.50 25.27
C ALA A 185 -4.46 -5.31 25.94
N ARG A 186 -5.53 -4.74 25.36
CA ARG A 186 -6.33 -3.68 26.01
C ARG A 186 -6.98 -4.16 27.31
N GLY A 187 -7.31 -5.45 27.42
CA GLY A 187 -7.82 -6.07 28.66
C GLY A 187 -6.86 -5.94 29.85
N SER A 188 -5.57 -5.72 29.62
CA SER A 188 -4.55 -5.50 30.66
C SER A 188 -4.47 -4.06 31.19
N GLY A 189 -5.26 -3.13 30.64
CA GLY A 189 -5.36 -1.73 31.10
C GLY A 189 -4.36 -0.75 30.50
N SER A 190 -3.50 -1.18 29.58
CA SER A 190 -2.56 -0.31 28.83
C SER A 190 -2.83 -0.34 27.32
N SER A 191 -2.54 0.76 26.62
CA SER A 191 -2.66 0.84 25.15
C SER A 191 -1.54 0.03 24.47
N PRO A 192 -1.86 -0.97 23.64
CA PRO A 192 -0.84 -1.76 22.93
C PRO A 192 -0.34 -1.02 21.68
N ASN A 193 0.46 0.02 21.89
CA ASN A 193 0.89 0.94 20.83
C ASN A 193 1.57 0.23 19.65
N ASP A 194 2.47 -0.71 19.93
CA ASP A 194 3.22 -1.41 18.88
C ASP A 194 2.32 -2.33 18.02
N LEU A 195 1.29 -2.95 18.60
CA LEU A 195 0.30 -3.75 17.85
C LEU A 195 -0.56 -2.86 16.96
N LEU A 196 -0.92 -1.67 17.46
CA LEU A 196 -1.68 -0.71 16.68
C LEU A 196 -0.85 -0.17 15.51
N ASP A 197 0.45 0.06 15.69
CA ASP A 197 1.37 0.47 14.62
C ASP A 197 1.51 -0.62 13.55
N GLN A 198 1.64 -1.88 13.94
CA GLN A 198 1.64 -3.01 13.00
C GLN A 198 0.33 -3.10 12.22
N ARG A 199 -0.82 -2.86 12.87
CA ARG A 199 -2.13 -2.88 12.20
C ARG A 199 -2.24 -1.73 11.20
N ASP A 200 -1.80 -0.54 11.58
CA ASP A 200 -1.78 0.63 10.71
C ASP A 200 -0.84 0.43 9.51
N GLN A 201 0.28 -0.27 9.69
CA GLN A 201 1.19 -0.69 8.61
C GLN A 201 0.50 -1.65 7.64
N LEU A 202 -0.13 -2.73 8.13
CA LEU A 202 -0.86 -3.67 7.26
C LEU A 202 -2.02 -3.00 6.51
N LEU A 203 -2.70 -2.04 7.13
CA LEU A 203 -3.73 -1.25 6.45
C LEU A 203 -3.14 -0.37 5.33
N ARG A 204 -1.92 0.15 5.50
CA ARG A 204 -1.22 0.92 4.46
C ARG A 204 -0.77 0.01 3.32
N GLU A 205 -0.22 -1.16 3.63
CA GLU A 205 0.14 -2.17 2.63
C GLU A 205 -1.09 -2.64 1.84
N LEU A 206 -2.21 -2.90 2.53
CA LEU A 206 -3.47 -3.27 1.90
C LEU A 206 -4.00 -2.16 0.99
N SER A 207 -3.80 -0.89 1.38
CA SER A 207 -4.20 0.25 0.56
C SER A 207 -3.42 0.34 -0.76
N GLY A 208 -2.24 -0.28 -0.86
CA GLY A 208 -1.49 -0.40 -2.12
C GLY A 208 -2.07 -1.41 -3.10
N LEU A 209 -2.96 -2.31 -2.65
CA LEU A 209 -3.60 -3.32 -3.50
C LEU A 209 -5.06 -2.98 -3.81
N VAL A 210 -5.77 -2.37 -2.86
CA VAL A 210 -7.19 -2.06 -2.97
C VAL A 210 -7.53 -0.79 -2.20
N SER A 211 -8.60 -0.09 -2.59
CA SER A 211 -9.10 1.04 -1.80
C SER A 211 -9.60 0.57 -0.43
N VAL A 212 -9.03 1.13 0.64
CA VAL A 212 -9.36 0.74 2.03
C VAL A 212 -10.09 1.86 2.75
N THR A 213 -11.21 1.51 3.39
CA THR A 213 -11.88 2.35 4.39
C THR A 213 -11.92 1.59 5.72
N SER A 214 -11.56 2.27 6.81
CA SER A 214 -11.46 1.69 8.15
C SER A 214 -12.30 2.49 9.15
N VAL A 215 -12.99 1.80 10.05
CA VAL A 215 -13.74 2.41 11.15
C VAL A 215 -13.35 1.67 12.43
N GLU A 216 -12.93 2.41 13.46
CA GLU A 216 -12.64 1.82 14.78
C GLU A 216 -13.96 1.53 15.50
N GLN A 217 -14.07 0.34 16.10
CA GLN A 217 -15.26 -0.08 16.84
C GLN A 217 -14.99 -0.03 18.35
N SER A 218 -16.05 -0.01 19.15
CA SER A 218 -15.95 0.10 20.62
C SER A 218 -15.24 -1.10 21.27
N ASN A 219 -15.21 -2.24 20.59
CA ASN A 219 -14.48 -3.44 20.97
C ASN A 219 -13.11 -3.56 20.30
N GLY A 220 -12.59 -2.50 19.64
CA GLY A 220 -11.34 -2.54 18.88
C GLY A 220 -11.59 -2.59 17.38
#